data_AF-A0A7C5MNV0-F1
#
_entry.id   AF-A0A7C5MNV0-F1
#
_cell.length_a   1.000
_cell.length_b   1.000
_cell.length_c   1.000
_cell.angle_alpha   90.00
_cell.angle_beta   90.00
_cell.angle_gamma   90.00
#
_symmetry.space_group_name_H-M   'P 1'
#
loop_
_entity.id
_entity.type
_entity.pdbx_description
1 polymer ?
#
loop_
_entity_poly.entity_id
_entity_poly.type
_entity_poly.pdbx_seq_one_letter_code
_entity_poly.pdbx_strand_id
1 'polypeptide(L)'
;MKNYLNSIAKKFGYKLIKDRKDNFPVEATKTDRLIRSQVKPYTMTSDQRLWALLSAIKYISKKQIRGDLVECGVWKGGSAMAMALQLKEMGETGRDIWLYDTFSGMTEPSSKDVEYHSGRSASKLLSSTKKVPGN
;
A
#
# COMPACT_ATOMS: atom_id res chain seq x y z
N MET A 1 0.22 0.96 33.62
CA MET A 1 -0.97 0.25 33.07
C MET A 1 -0.65 -1.13 32.49
N LYS A 2 0.20 -1.27 31.46
CA LYS A 2 0.52 -2.58 30.83
C LYS A 2 1.05 -3.66 31.80
N ASN A 3 1.90 -3.28 32.75
CA ASN A 3 2.49 -4.23 33.70
C ASN A 3 1.47 -4.78 34.71
N TYR A 4 0.45 -3.99 35.04
CA TYR A 4 -0.62 -4.39 35.95
C TYR A 4 -1.58 -5.39 35.28
N LEU A 5 -1.97 -5.13 34.03
CA LEU A 5 -2.78 -6.05 33.22
C LEU A 5 -2.09 -7.39 33.00
N ASN A 6 -0.78 -7.38 32.73
CA ASN A 6 0.01 -8.62 32.62
C ASN A 6 0.07 -9.38 33.94
N SER A 7 0.17 -8.70 35.08
CA SER A 7 0.19 -9.32 36.41
C SER A 7 -1.13 -10.01 36.72
N ILE A 8 -2.27 -9.38 36.42
CA ILE A 8 -3.60 -9.98 36.59
C ILE A 8 -3.76 -11.19 35.67
N ALA A 9 -3.46 -11.05 34.37
CA ALA A 9 -3.55 -12.15 33.42
C ALA A 9 -2.72 -13.35 33.87
N LYS A 10 -1.50 -13.11 34.39
CA LYS A 10 -0.62 -14.16 34.90
C LYS A 10 -1.18 -14.89 36.12
N LYS A 11 -1.91 -14.20 37.02
CA LYS A 11 -2.61 -14.84 38.16
C LYS A 11 -3.67 -15.85 37.71
N PHE A 12 -4.27 -15.65 36.54
CA PHE A 12 -5.23 -16.57 35.93
C PHE A 12 -4.59 -17.53 34.92
N GLY A 13 -3.25 -17.61 34.84
CA GLY A 13 -2.54 -18.51 33.93
C GLY A 13 -2.42 -18.01 32.48
N TYR A 14 -2.79 -16.76 32.19
CA TYR A 14 -2.73 -16.18 30.85
C TYR A 14 -1.52 -15.25 30.66
N LYS A 15 -1.01 -15.18 29.43
CA LYS A 15 0.02 -14.22 29.00
C LYS A 15 -0.57 -13.28 27.96
N LEU A 16 -0.59 -11.98 28.23
CA LEU A 16 -1.04 -11.03 27.21
C LEU A 16 0.07 -10.88 26.17
N ILE A 17 -0.27 -11.23 24.94
CA ILE A 17 0.52 -10.88 23.77
C ILE A 17 -0.16 -9.70 23.08
N LYS A 18 0.63 -8.82 22.47
CA LYS A 18 0.07 -7.78 21.62
C LYS A 18 -0.57 -8.50 20.44
N ASP A 19 -1.88 -8.31 20.27
CA ASP A 19 -2.57 -8.78 19.07
C ASP A 19 -1.96 -8.05 17.87
N ARG A 20 -1.04 -8.74 17.19
CA ARG A 20 -0.49 -8.30 15.92
C ARG A 20 -1.43 -8.85 14.86
N LYS A 21 -2.62 -8.26 14.73
CA LYS A 21 -3.48 -8.54 13.58
C LYS A 21 -2.70 -8.20 12.32
N ASP A 22 -2.13 -9.22 11.69
CA ASP A 22 -1.59 -9.09 10.35
C ASP A 22 -2.81 -9.04 9.44
N ASN A 23 -3.21 -7.84 9.06
CA ASN A 23 -4.37 -7.61 8.18
C ASN A 23 -4.09 -8.02 6.72
N PHE A 24 -3.01 -8.78 6.50
CA PHE A 24 -2.66 -9.31 5.20
C PHE A 24 -3.34 -10.67 4.99
N PRO A 25 -3.88 -10.95 3.79
CA PRO A 25 -4.69 -12.14 3.54
C PRO A 25 -4.01 -13.45 3.93
N VAL A 26 -4.80 -14.44 4.36
CA VAL A 26 -4.28 -15.73 4.85
C VAL A 26 -3.66 -16.56 3.73
N GLU A 27 -4.16 -16.35 2.51
CA GLU A 27 -3.70 -16.95 1.26
C GLU A 27 -2.35 -16.39 0.80
N ALA A 28 -1.92 -15.26 1.38
CA ALA A 28 -0.68 -14.62 0.97
C ALA A 28 0.55 -15.45 1.37
N THR A 29 1.44 -15.64 0.41
CA THR A 29 2.64 -16.47 0.56
C THR A 29 3.68 -15.79 1.45
N LYS A 30 4.74 -16.53 1.83
CA LYS A 30 5.90 -15.95 2.52
C LYS A 30 6.56 -14.85 1.71
N THR A 31 6.67 -15.03 0.39
CA THR A 31 7.20 -14.01 -0.51
C THR A 31 6.31 -12.76 -0.53
N ASP A 32 4.98 -12.91 -0.57
CA ASP A 32 4.06 -11.76 -0.54
C ASP A 32 4.26 -10.92 0.72
N ARG A 33 4.43 -11.58 1.86
CA ARG A 33 4.70 -10.93 3.15
C ARG A 33 6.06 -10.25 3.18
N LEU A 34 7.06 -10.83 2.51
CA LEU A 34 8.40 -10.23 2.37
C LEU A 34 8.36 -8.98 1.49
N ILE A 35 7.73 -9.05 0.32
CA ILE A 35 7.55 -7.88 -0.55
C ILE A 35 6.79 -6.79 0.21
N ARG A 36 5.70 -7.15 0.89
CA ARG A 36 4.96 -6.21 1.74
C ARG A 36 5.85 -5.51 2.75
N SER A 37 6.68 -6.23 3.49
CA SER A 37 7.51 -5.62 4.52
C SER A 37 8.54 -4.65 3.94
N GLN A 38 9.06 -4.93 2.75
CA GLN A 38 10.02 -4.08 2.04
C GLN A 38 9.38 -2.79 1.51
N VAL A 39 8.16 -2.87 0.98
CA VAL A 39 7.51 -1.72 0.31
C VAL A 39 6.71 -0.84 1.26
N LYS A 40 6.30 -1.36 2.44
CA LYS A 40 5.40 -0.64 3.35
C LYS A 40 5.90 0.76 3.77
N PRO A 41 7.20 1.01 3.97
CA PRO A 41 7.69 2.36 4.25
C PRO A 41 7.49 3.38 3.11
N TYR A 42 7.23 2.91 1.88
CA TYR A 42 7.20 3.70 0.65
C TYR A 42 5.82 3.74 -0.02
N THR A 43 4.78 3.12 0.57
CA THR A 43 3.41 3.21 0.05
C THR A 43 2.39 3.54 1.13
N MET A 44 1.41 4.38 0.78
CA MET A 44 0.21 4.61 1.60
C MET A 44 -0.90 3.61 1.30
N THR A 45 -0.69 2.70 0.33
CA THR A 45 -1.68 1.68 0.00
C THR A 45 -1.92 0.73 1.19
N SER A 46 -3.18 0.32 1.35
CA SER A 46 -3.54 -0.65 2.38
C SER A 46 -2.97 -2.02 2.06
N ASP A 47 -2.88 -2.87 3.09
CA ASP A 47 -2.41 -4.24 2.93
C ASP A 47 -3.24 -5.04 1.92
N GLN A 48 -4.56 -4.80 1.88
CA GLN A 48 -5.47 -5.43 0.92
C GLN A 48 -5.22 -4.96 -0.52
N ARG A 49 -4.99 -3.65 -0.73
CA ARG A 49 -4.66 -3.11 -2.08
C ARG A 49 -3.32 -3.63 -2.56
N LEU A 50 -2.34 -3.72 -1.67
CA LEU A 50 -1.05 -4.29 -2.00
C LEU A 50 -1.14 -5.77 -2.37
N TRP A 51 -1.92 -6.56 -1.61
CA TRP A 51 -2.16 -7.96 -1.96
C TRP A 51 -2.88 -8.12 -3.30
N ALA A 52 -3.89 -7.27 -3.57
CA ALA A 52 -4.58 -7.26 -4.85
C ALA A 52 -3.63 -6.94 -6.02
N LEU A 53 -2.72 -5.98 -5.84
CA LEU A 53 -1.68 -5.66 -6.80
C LEU A 53 -0.76 -6.85 -7.08
N LEU A 54 -0.18 -7.47 -6.04
CA LEU A 54 0.68 -8.64 -6.19
C LEU A 54 -0.05 -9.80 -6.89
N SER A 55 -1.33 -10.01 -6.53
CA SER A 55 -2.17 -11.03 -7.15
C SER A 55 -2.44 -10.75 -8.63
N ALA A 56 -2.68 -9.48 -8.99
CA ALA A 56 -2.86 -9.07 -10.37
C ALA A 56 -1.58 -9.29 -11.20
N ILE A 57 -0.41 -8.90 -10.68
CA ILE A 57 0.87 -9.13 -11.37
C ILE A 57 1.11 -10.63 -11.60
N LYS A 58 0.89 -11.47 -10.58
CA LYS A 58 0.97 -12.92 -10.74
C LYS A 58 0.00 -13.44 -11.78
N TYR A 59 -1.22 -12.91 -11.82
CA TYR A 59 -2.24 -13.35 -12.75
C TYR A 59 -1.85 -13.04 -14.19
N ILE A 60 -1.51 -11.79 -14.50
CA ILE A 60 -1.14 -11.39 -15.87
C ILE A 60 0.11 -12.12 -16.36
N SER A 61 1.07 -12.36 -15.47
CA SER A 61 2.30 -13.09 -15.78
C SER A 61 2.01 -14.56 -16.07
N LYS A 62 1.29 -15.26 -15.18
CA LYS A 62 0.89 -16.67 -15.38
C LYS A 62 0.02 -16.89 -16.60
N LYS A 63 -0.82 -15.92 -16.95
CA LYS A 63 -1.69 -15.96 -18.13
C LYS A 63 -1.01 -15.41 -19.38
N GLN A 64 0.25 -14.98 -19.30
CA GLN A 64 1.02 -14.42 -20.41
C GLN A 64 0.28 -13.27 -21.11
N ILE A 65 -0.48 -12.48 -20.35
CA ILE A 65 -1.19 -11.30 -20.88
C ILE A 65 -0.12 -10.25 -21.23
N ARG A 66 -0.04 -9.86 -22.49
CA ARG A 66 0.98 -8.91 -22.99
C ARG A 66 0.70 -7.49 -22.52
N GLY A 67 1.75 -6.67 -22.51
CA GLY A 67 1.69 -5.23 -22.19
C GLY A 67 2.50 -4.85 -20.95
N ASP A 68 2.66 -3.55 -20.75
CA ASP A 68 3.43 -2.99 -19.63
C ASP A 68 2.55 -2.65 -18.44
N LEU A 69 3.19 -2.18 -17.36
CA LEU A 69 2.52 -1.74 -16.13
C LEU A 69 2.58 -0.23 -16.01
N VAL A 70 1.54 0.37 -15.43
CA VAL A 70 1.47 1.81 -15.18
C VAL A 70 0.94 2.12 -13.80
N GLU A 71 1.58 3.07 -13.10
CA GLU A 71 1.06 3.71 -11.88
C GLU A 71 0.90 5.21 -12.14
N CYS A 72 -0.31 5.74 -11.93
CA CYS A 72 -0.63 7.16 -12.03
C CYS A 72 -0.86 7.71 -10.61
N GLY A 73 0.09 8.49 -10.11
CA GLY A 73 0.21 8.87 -8.71
C GLY A 73 1.02 7.84 -7.93
N VAL A 74 2.33 8.09 -7.83
CA VAL A 74 3.38 7.16 -7.40
C VAL A 74 3.82 7.47 -5.96
N TRP A 75 3.78 8.73 -5.53
CA TRP A 75 4.31 9.18 -4.24
C TRP A 75 5.77 8.72 -4.04
N LYS A 76 6.05 7.89 -3.03
CA LYS A 76 7.39 7.32 -2.76
C LYS A 76 7.68 6.03 -3.54
N GLY A 77 6.76 5.59 -4.41
CA GLY A 77 6.98 4.47 -5.33
C GLY A 77 6.85 3.08 -4.72
N GLY A 78 6.20 2.92 -3.56
CA GLY A 78 6.08 1.59 -2.95
C GLY A 78 5.20 0.62 -3.75
N SER A 79 4.18 1.06 -4.50
CA SER A 79 3.42 0.16 -5.37
C SER A 79 4.22 -0.22 -6.62
N ALA A 80 4.89 0.75 -7.26
CA ALA A 80 5.90 0.51 -8.29
C ALA A 80 6.96 -0.53 -7.87
N MET A 81 7.54 -0.35 -6.69
CA MET A 81 8.50 -1.29 -6.12
C MET A 81 7.89 -2.68 -5.91
N ALA A 82 6.63 -2.76 -5.48
CA ALA A 82 5.93 -4.03 -5.34
C ALA A 82 5.75 -4.76 -6.68
N MET A 83 5.39 -4.02 -7.75
CA MET A 83 5.32 -4.57 -9.11
C MET A 83 6.67 -5.12 -9.56
N ALA A 84 7.74 -4.32 -9.41
CA ALA A 84 9.09 -4.72 -9.80
C ALA A 84 9.59 -5.96 -9.04
N LEU A 85 9.39 -6.00 -7.71
CA LEU A 85 9.79 -7.14 -6.88
C LEU A 85 9.00 -8.41 -7.23
N GLN A 86 7.70 -8.28 -7.52
CA GLN A 86 6.87 -9.41 -7.89
C GLN A 86 7.26 -9.98 -9.26
N LEU A 87 7.54 -9.14 -10.26
CA LEU A 87 8.05 -9.57 -11.56
C LEU A 87 9.42 -10.25 -11.41
N LYS A 88 10.32 -9.65 -10.62
CA LYS A 88 11.64 -10.21 -10.32
C LYS A 88 11.57 -11.60 -9.68
N GLU A 89 10.68 -11.80 -8.71
CA GLU A 89 10.45 -13.12 -8.10
C GLU A 89 10.00 -14.16 -9.14
N MET A 90 9.22 -13.74 -10.13
CA MET A 90 8.72 -14.61 -11.20
C MET A 90 9.73 -14.80 -12.34
N GLY A 91 10.90 -14.16 -12.26
CA GLY A 91 11.90 -14.18 -13.33
C GLY A 91 11.47 -13.43 -14.60
N GLU A 92 10.50 -12.52 -14.50
CA GLU A 92 9.98 -11.77 -15.64
C GLU A 92 10.65 -10.40 -15.75
N THR A 93 11.29 -10.16 -16.89
CA THR A 93 12.05 -8.91 -17.17
C THR A 93 11.57 -8.18 -18.42
N GLY A 94 10.52 -8.67 -19.08
CA GLY A 94 10.06 -8.18 -20.38
C GLY A 94 8.97 -7.10 -20.33
N ARG A 95 8.70 -6.51 -19.16
CA ARG A 95 7.69 -5.46 -19.00
C ARG A 95 8.34 -4.20 -18.47
N ASP A 96 7.98 -3.08 -19.07
CA ASP A 96 8.29 -1.78 -18.50
C ASP A 96 7.30 -1.43 -17.39
N ILE A 97 7.74 -0.60 -16.45
CA ILE A 97 6.91 -0.04 -15.39
C ILE A 97 6.94 1.48 -15.54
N TRP A 98 5.84 2.04 -16.03
CA TRP A 98 5.66 3.45 -16.27
C TRP A 98 5.14 4.15 -15.02
N LEU A 99 5.88 5.16 -14.56
CA LEU A 99 5.61 5.89 -13.32
C LEU A 99 5.23 7.33 -13.64
N TYR A 100 3.93 7.62 -13.67
CA TYR A 100 3.42 8.96 -13.90
C TYR A 100 3.07 9.62 -12.57
N ASP A 101 3.81 10.66 -12.21
CA ASP A 101 3.54 11.52 -11.07
C ASP A 101 3.95 12.95 -11.46
N THR A 102 3.41 13.94 -10.75
CA THR A 102 3.91 15.31 -10.88
C THR A 102 5.30 15.44 -10.25
N PHE A 103 5.62 14.56 -9.29
CA PHE A 103 6.82 14.63 -8.44
C PHE A 103 6.95 15.98 -7.70
N SER A 104 5.87 16.76 -7.66
CA SER A 104 5.76 18.07 -7.02
C SER A 104 4.52 18.16 -6.12
N GLY A 105 3.88 17.02 -5.82
CA GLY A 105 2.66 16.93 -5.04
C GLY A 105 1.39 17.23 -5.84
N MET A 106 0.28 17.38 -5.12
CA MET A 106 -1.03 17.66 -5.73
C MET A 106 -1.06 19.03 -6.40
N THR A 107 -1.68 19.10 -7.58
CA THR A 107 -1.97 20.36 -8.26
C THR A 107 -3.04 21.16 -7.51
N GLU A 108 -3.00 22.48 -7.62
CA GLU A 108 -4.04 23.34 -7.05
C GLU A 108 -5.41 23.02 -7.66
N PRO A 109 -6.43 22.71 -6.85
CA PRO A 109 -7.75 22.37 -7.35
C PRO A 109 -8.48 23.58 -7.95
N SER A 110 -9.23 23.34 -9.02
CA SER A 110 -10.14 24.31 -9.62
C SER A 110 -11.47 24.37 -8.86
N SER A 111 -12.32 25.34 -9.20
CA SER A 111 -13.68 25.45 -8.67
C SER A 111 -14.60 24.28 -9.06
N LYS A 112 -14.22 23.49 -10.08
CA LYS A 112 -14.97 22.32 -10.53
C LYS A 112 -14.62 21.05 -9.74
N ASP A 113 -13.51 21.07 -8.99
CA ASP A 113 -13.03 19.92 -8.26
C ASP A 113 -13.75 19.79 -6.91
N VAL A 114 -14.59 18.77 -6.82
CA VAL A 114 -15.40 18.47 -5.62
C VAL A 114 -15.25 17.00 -5.24
N GLU A 115 -15.24 16.73 -3.94
CA GLU A 115 -15.25 15.36 -3.44
C GLU A 115 -16.60 14.69 -3.72
N TYR A 116 -16.54 13.51 -4.34
CA TYR A 116 -17.73 12.75 -4.75
C TYR A 116 -18.75 12.51 -3.62
N HIS A 117 -18.29 12.15 -2.42
CA HIS A 117 -19.19 11.74 -1.34
C HIS A 117 -19.85 12.91 -0.60
N SER A 118 -19.12 14.01 -0.40
CA SER A 118 -19.56 15.11 0.45
C SER A 118 -19.92 16.38 -0.32
N GLY A 119 -19.54 16.46 -1.61
CA GLY A 119 -19.63 17.66 -2.43
C GLY A 119 -18.70 18.78 -1.98
N ARG A 120 -17.82 18.57 -0.98
CA ARG A 120 -16.89 19.59 -0.50
C ARG A 120 -15.88 19.92 -1.59
N SER A 121 -15.60 21.21 -1.76
CA SER A 121 -14.57 21.69 -2.67
C SER A 121 -13.21 21.07 -2.33
N ALA A 122 -12.50 20.57 -3.34
CA ALA A 122 -11.16 20.01 -3.19
C ALA A 122 -10.16 21.03 -2.61
N SER A 123 -10.33 22.33 -2.88
CA SER A 123 -9.50 23.40 -2.30
C SER A 123 -9.55 23.42 -0.76
N LYS A 124 -10.74 23.34 -0.16
CA LYS A 124 -10.92 23.23 1.30
C LYS A 124 -10.33 21.95 1.87
N LEU A 125 -10.44 20.84 1.14
CA LEU A 125 -9.86 19.56 1.56
C LEU A 125 -8.34 19.64 1.57
N LEU A 126 -7.74 20.16 0.49
CA LEU A 126 -6.31 20.34 0.36
C LEU A 126 -5.75 21.25 1.46
N SER A 127 -6.39 22.39 1.72
CA SER A 127 -5.95 23.33 2.77
C SER A 127 -6.03 22.75 4.18
N SER A 128 -6.94 21.80 4.43
CA SER A 128 -7.12 21.15 5.73
C SER A 128 -6.26 19.90 5.92
N THR A 129 -5.65 19.38 4.84
CA THR A 129 -4.89 18.13 4.88
C THR A 129 -3.45 18.39 5.28
N LYS A 130 -2.96 17.67 6.29
CA LYS A 130 -1.56 17.74 6.70
C LYS A 130 -0.67 17.08 5.66
N LYS A 131 0.27 17.84 5.09
CA LYS A 131 1.31 17.30 4.19
C LYS A 131 2.28 16.38 4.96
N VAL A 132 2.77 15.36 4.27
CA VAL A 132 3.70 14.35 4.81
C VAL A 132 4.90 14.22 3.88
N PRO A 133 6.11 13.91 4.37
CA PRO A 133 7.29 13.83 3.52
C PRO A 133 7.06 12.96 2.28
N GLY A 134 7.45 13.47 1.12
CA GLY A 134 7.10 12.92 -0.20
C GLY A 134 5.91 13.61 -0.88
N ASN A 135 5.31 14.63 -0.24
CA ASN A 135 4.33 15.58 -0.78
C ASN A 135 4.34 16.91 0.01
#